data_AF-A0AAX2UHL7-F1
#
_entry.id   AF-A0AAX2UHL7-F1
#
_cell.length_a   1.000
_cell.length_b   1.000
_cell.length_c   1.000
_cell.angle_alpha   90.00
_cell.angle_beta   90.00
_cell.angle_gamma   90.00
#
_symmetry.space_group_name_H-M   'P 1'
#
loop_
_entity.id
_entity.type
_entity.pdbx_description
1 polymer ?
#
loop_
_entity_poly.entity_id
_entity_poly.type
_entity_poly.pdbx_seq_one_letter_code
_entity_poly.pdbx_strand_id
1 'polypeptide(L)' 'MSKKERVKFTLDFAKALVFALLTALFGIFAFVVIHIETINTFQKIASFAGIIIIAVFFYLLIKYIAKKLDELERLD' A
#
# COMPACT_ATOMS: atom_id res chain seq x y z
N MET A 1 4.35 6.51 -26.15
CA MET A 1 3.33 5.63 -25.55
C MET A 1 1.97 6.23 -25.74
N SER A 2 1.05 5.43 -26.28
CA SER A 2 -0.37 5.77 -26.38
C SER A 2 -0.95 6.05 -24.98
N LYS A 3 -2.00 6.88 -24.89
CA LYS A 3 -2.68 7.21 -23.61
C LYS A 3 -3.07 5.93 -22.85
N LYS A 4 -3.51 4.90 -23.57
CA LYS A 4 -3.86 3.58 -23.03
C LYS A 4 -2.69 2.86 -22.37
N GLU A 5 -1.52 2.84 -23.03
CA GLU A 5 -0.31 2.21 -22.50
C GLU A 5 0.17 2.88 -21.22
N ARG A 6 0.06 4.23 -21.14
CA ARG A 6 0.39 4.98 -19.93
C ARG A 6 -0.52 4.61 -18.76
N VAL A 7 -1.82 4.50 -18.98
CA VAL A 7 -2.79 4.13 -17.93
C VAL A 7 -2.55 2.70 -17.45
N LYS A 8 -2.30 1.76 -18.36
CA LYS A 8 -1.97 0.36 -18.02
C LYS A 8 -0.69 0.26 -17.20
N PHE A 9 0.39 0.93 -17.62
CA PHE A 9 1.64 0.99 -16.86
C PHE A 9 1.44 1.58 -15.46
N THR A 10 0.61 2.62 -15.35
CA THR A 10 0.28 3.24 -14.06
C THR A 10 -0.47 2.28 -13.12
N LEU A 11 -1.40 1.48 -13.66
CA LEU A 11 -2.11 0.45 -12.91
C LEU A 11 -1.17 -0.67 -12.43
N ASP A 12 -0.26 -1.13 -13.29
CA ASP A 12 0.74 -2.14 -12.94
C ASP A 12 1.68 -1.62 -11.83
N PHE A 13 2.13 -0.37 -11.94
CA PHE A 13 2.93 0.27 -10.89
C PHE A 13 2.16 0.41 -9.57
N ALA A 14 0.90 0.83 -9.61
CA ALA A 14 0.06 0.94 -8.42
C ALA A 14 -0.17 -0.43 -7.76
N LYS A 15 -0.34 -1.50 -8.55
CA LYS A 15 -0.42 -2.87 -8.05
C LYS A 15 0.89 -3.32 -7.39
N ALA A 16 2.04 -3.02 -7.98
CA ALA A 16 3.34 -3.30 -7.36
C ALA A 16 3.49 -2.55 -6.02
N LEU A 17 2.99 -1.32 -5.94
CA LEU A 17 2.99 -0.52 -4.71
C LEU A 17 2.11 -1.14 -3.61
N VAL A 18 0.97 -1.73 -3.97
CA VAL A 18 0.14 -2.54 -3.07
C VAL A 18 0.92 -3.70 -2.47
N PHE A 19 1.69 -4.44 -3.29
CA PHE A 19 2.53 -5.53 -2.78
C PHE A 19 3.63 -5.03 -1.84
N ALA A 20 4.28 -3.90 -2.17
CA ALA A 20 5.28 -3.30 -1.28
C ALA A 20 4.70 -2.91 0.09
N LEU A 21 3.48 -2.35 0.10
CA LEU A 21 2.78 -2.01 1.34
C LEU A 21 2.35 -3.24 2.14
N LEU A 22 1.90 -4.31 1.48
CA LEU A 22 1.64 -5.60 2.14
C LEU A 22 2.90 -6.14 2.81
N THR A 23 4.03 -6.14 2.11
CA THR A 23 5.32 -6.58 2.65
C THR A 23 5.73 -5.77 3.86
N ALA A 24 5.55 -4.44 3.82
CA ALA A 24 5.83 -3.58 4.97
C ALA A 24 4.94 -3.93 6.18
N LEU A 25 3.67 -4.24 5.94
CA LEU A 25 2.71 -4.59 6.99
C LEU A 25 3.09 -5.93 7.66
N PHE A 26 3.51 -6.93 6.88
CA PHE A 26 4.08 -8.17 7.40
C PHE A 26 5.39 -7.94 8.16
N GLY A 27 6.24 -7.02 7.71
CA GLY A 27 7.47 -6.64 8.41
C GLY A 27 7.19 -6.04 9.80
N ILE A 28 6.22 -5.13 9.90
CA ILE A 28 5.78 -4.56 11.18
C ILE A 28 5.19 -5.66 12.07
N PHE A 29 4.34 -6.53 11.52
CA PHE A 29 3.76 -7.64 12.26
C PHE A 29 4.83 -8.58 12.83
N ALA A 30 5.79 -9.01 12.01
CA ALA A 30 6.89 -9.86 12.44
C ALA A 30 7.74 -9.19 13.53
N PHE A 31 8.06 -7.90 13.37
CA PHE A 31 8.80 -7.13 14.37
C PHE A 31 8.10 -7.15 15.74
N VAL A 32 6.78 -6.89 15.75
CA VAL A 32 5.97 -6.89 16.97
C VAL A 32 5.90 -8.28 17.62
N VAL A 33 5.74 -9.34 16.82
CA VAL A 33 5.70 -10.72 17.33
C VAL A 33 7.03 -11.15 17.93
N ILE A 34 8.15 -10.86 17.26
CA ILE A 34 9.50 -11.24 17.73
C ILE A 34 9.85 -10.53 19.04
N HIS A 35 9.42 -9.27 19.21
CA HIS A 35 9.76 -8.45 20.38
C HIS A 35 8.61 -8.32 21.39
N ILE A 36 7.63 -9.22 21.38
CA ILE A 36 6.38 -9.02 22.12
C ILE A 36 6.57 -8.78 23.63
N GLU A 37 7.61 -9.38 24.22
CA GLU A 37 7.94 -9.27 25.65
C GLU A 37 8.90 -8.09 25.95
N THR A 38 9.63 -7.59 24.96
CA THR A 38 10.68 -6.57 25.12
C THR A 38 10.33 -5.23 24.48
N ILE A 39 9.18 -5.14 23.80
CA ILE A 39 8.78 -3.98 23.03
C ILE A 39 8.47 -2.78 23.94
N ASN A 40 9.21 -1.70 23.72
CA ASN A 40 9.07 -0.46 24.47
C ASN A 40 7.82 0.32 24.01
N THR A 41 7.26 1.19 24.86
CA THR A 41 6.08 2.01 24.56
C THR A 41 6.25 2.83 23.28
N PHE A 42 7.45 3.35 23.04
CA PHE A 42 7.77 4.07 21.79
C PHE A 42 7.62 3.17 20.54
N GLN A 43 8.14 1.93 20.60
CA GLN A 43 8.04 0.98 19.48
C GLN A 43 6.58 0.59 19.22
N LYS A 44 5.77 0.40 20.28
CA LYS A 44 4.33 0.15 20.14
C LYS A 44 3.62 1.30 19.39
N ILE A 45 3.87 2.55 19.79
CA ILE A 45 3.29 3.73 19.15
C ILE A 45 3.76 3.85 17.70
N ALA A 46 5.05 3.64 17.44
CA ALA A 46 5.62 3.68 16.10
C ALA A 46 5.02 2.59 15.18
N SER A 47 4.88 1.36 15.66
CA SER A 47 4.25 0.27 14.91
C SER A 47 2.77 0.57 14.64
N PHE A 48 2.04 1.08 15.63
CA PHE A 48 0.63 1.45 15.45
C PHE A 48 0.45 2.59 14.44
N ALA A 49 1.27 3.65 14.53
CA ALA A 49 1.28 4.74 13.56
C ALA A 49 1.63 4.23 12.16
N GLY A 50 2.61 3.33 12.03
CA GLY A 50 2.97 2.69 10.77
C GLY A 50 1.81 1.93 10.13
N ILE A 51 1.06 1.16 10.93
CA ILE A 51 -0.13 0.44 10.47
C ILE A 51 -1.20 1.42 9.97
N ILE A 52 -1.47 2.50 10.71
CA ILE A 52 -2.44 3.54 10.30
C ILE A 52 -2.01 4.18 8.98
N ILE A 53 -0.73 4.57 8.86
CA ILE A 53 -0.21 5.18 7.63
C ILE A 53 -0.37 4.21 6.45
N ILE A 54 0.01 2.94 6.61
CA ILE A 54 -0.14 1.94 5.56
C ILE A 54 -1.62 1.76 5.18
N ALA A 55 -2.54 1.72 6.15
CA ALA A 55 -3.98 1.61 5.88
C ALA A 55 -4.52 2.81 5.07
N VAL A 56 -4.10 4.03 5.41
CA VAL A 56 -4.45 5.24 4.64
C VAL A 56 -3.89 5.17 3.22
N PHE A 57 -2.64 4.76 3.06
CA PHE A 57 -2.02 4.59 1.74
C PHE A 57 -2.74 3.52 0.90
N PHE A 58 -3.16 2.41 1.51
CA PHE A 58 -3.98 1.39 0.86
C PHE A 58 -5.29 1.98 0.33
N TYR A 59 -6.00 2.73 1.17
CA TYR A 59 -7.25 3.36 0.78
C TYR A 59 -7.07 4.31 -0.42
N LEU A 60 -6.02 5.15 -0.38
CA LEU A 60 -5.69 6.06 -1.47
C LEU A 60 -5.32 5.33 -2.76
N LEU A 61 -4.53 4.26 -2.67
CA LEU A 61 -4.14 3.43 -3.81
C LEU A 61 -5.32 2.73 -4.45
N ILE A 62 -6.20 2.11 -3.66
CA ILE A 62 -7.39 1.43 -4.17
C ILE A 62 -8.28 2.44 -4.90
N LYS A 63 -8.51 3.61 -4.30
CA LYS A 63 -9.28 4.69 -4.93
C LYS A 63 -8.63 5.18 -6.23
N TYR A 64 -7.30 5.30 -6.25
CA TYR A 64 -6.56 5.70 -7.43
C TYR A 64 -6.64 4.66 -8.55
N ILE A 65 -6.45 3.38 -8.22
CA ILE A 65 -6.55 2.25 -9.16
C ILE A 65 -7.96 2.19 -9.74
N ALA A 66 -9.00 2.28 -8.92
CA ALA A 66 -10.39 2.27 -9.38
C ALA A 66 -10.67 3.41 -10.38
N LYS A 67 -10.20 4.63 -10.08
CA LYS A 67 -10.34 5.77 -10.98
C LYS A 67 -9.58 5.58 -12.30
N LYS A 68 -8.36 5.02 -12.24
CA LYS A 68 -7.55 4.73 -13.44
C LYS A 68 -8.11 3.59 -14.27
N LEU A 69 -8.80 2.64 -13.64
CA LEU A 69 -9.48 1.55 -14.33
C LEU A 69 -10.69 2.07 -15.13
N ASP A 70 -11.53 2.91 -14.52
CA ASP A 70 -12.65 3.57 -15.22
C ASP A 70 -12.16 4.48 -16.37
N GLU A 71 -11.03 5.18 -16.18
CA GLU A 71 -10.40 5.95 -17.26
C GLU A 71 -9.89 5.04 -18.40
N LEU A 72 -9.43 3.83 -18.09
CA LEU A 72 -8.99 2.84 -19.08
C LEU A 72 -10.19 2.29 -19.86
N GLU A 73 -11.28 1.93 -19.18
CA GLU A 73 -12.51 1.40 -19.80
C GLU A 73 -13.17 2.41 -20.74
N ARG A 74 -13.08 3.71 -20.45
CA ARG A 74 -13.59 4.78 -21.34
C ARG A 74 -12.71 5.05 -22.57
N LEU A 75 -11.47 4.57 -22.55
CA LEU A 75 -10.52 4.68 -23.65
C LEU A 75 -10.51 3.44 -24.55
N ASP A 76 -11.23 2.38 -24.17
CA ASP A 76 -11.59 1.22 -25.00
C ASP A 76 -12.87 1.49 -25.79
#